data_AF-A0AA36IJR8-F1
#
_entry.id   AF-A0AA36IJR8-F1
#
_cell.length_a   1.000
_cell.length_b   1.000
_cell.length_c   1.000
_cell.angle_alpha   90.00
_cell.angle_beta   90.00
_cell.angle_gamma   90.00
#
_symmetry.space_group_name_H-M   'P 1'
#
loop_
_entity.id
_entity.type
_entity.pdbx_description
1 polymer ?
#
loop_
_entity_poly.entity_id
_entity_poly.type
_entity_poly.pdbx_seq_one_letter_code
_entity_poly.pdbx_strand_id
1 'polypeptide(L)'
;MSHSQRMGTYRQAWKLLAVFLCLRSVTFLAPTNRRAVLAAATSALGVESRLAPATAFGSDPADWFGYYRDPNHPGCTRKIQYDDTGPMVIFGTDGNPGCLGDGSKITKNWRIYPTFTPGSDSMVFDFSSKGGPANVTGKWDGTGIVFPDGNKWTRFIR
;
A
#
# COMPACT_ATOMS: atom_id res chain seq x y z
N MET A 1 20.82 -44.58 -38.61
CA MET A 1 19.70 -45.48 -38.24
C MET A 1 18.84 -44.69 -37.26
N SER A 2 17.79 -43.98 -37.71
CA SER A 2 16.40 -44.47 -37.90
C SER A 2 15.82 -44.98 -36.56
N HIS A 3 14.68 -44.57 -36.00
CA HIS A 3 13.48 -43.92 -36.52
C HIS A 3 12.53 -43.57 -35.34
N SER A 4 11.42 -42.87 -35.64
CA SER A 4 10.14 -42.80 -34.89
C SER A 4 9.94 -41.61 -33.93
N GLN A 5 9.35 -40.49 -34.39
CA GLN A 5 7.91 -40.16 -34.51
C GLN A 5 7.17 -40.16 -33.14
N ARG A 6 6.35 -39.17 -32.76
CA ARG A 6 5.20 -38.61 -33.49
C ARG A 6 4.71 -37.27 -32.89
N MET A 7 4.28 -36.39 -33.79
CA MET A 7 3.61 -35.11 -33.51
C MET A 7 2.18 -35.29 -32.96
N GLY A 8 1.71 -34.29 -32.21
CA GLY A 8 0.30 -34.13 -31.82
C GLY A 8 -0.05 -32.64 -31.69
N THR A 9 -0.36 -32.01 -32.82
CA THR A 9 -0.89 -30.64 -32.90
C THR A 9 -2.40 -30.66 -32.66
N TYR A 10 -2.88 -29.95 -31.64
CA TYR A 10 -4.31 -29.74 -31.43
C TYR A 10 -4.81 -28.62 -32.35
N ARG A 11 -5.43 -29.04 -33.47
CA ARG A 11 -6.36 -28.22 -34.25
C ARG A 11 -7.75 -28.42 -33.65
N GLN A 12 -8.42 -27.35 -33.27
CA GLN A 12 -9.88 -27.27 -33.31
C GLN A 12 -10.27 -25.90 -33.85
N ALA A 13 -10.54 -25.88 -35.15
CA ALA A 13 -11.40 -24.90 -35.78
C ALA A 13 -12.82 -25.47 -35.76
N TRP A 14 -13.86 -24.65 -35.55
CA TRP A 14 -15.21 -24.67 -36.17
C TRP A 14 -15.74 -23.22 -36.01
N LYS A 15 -15.76 -22.42 -37.08
CA LYS A 15 -16.93 -22.15 -37.95
C LYS A 15 -18.17 -21.80 -37.12
N LEU A 16 -18.40 -20.50 -36.89
CA LEU A 16 -19.33 -19.65 -37.65
C LEU A 16 -20.77 -20.17 -37.68
N LEU A 17 -21.65 -19.49 -36.94
CA LEU A 17 -23.01 -19.21 -37.41
C LEU A 17 -23.42 -17.81 -36.91
N ALA A 18 -23.44 -16.86 -37.84
CA ALA A 18 -24.16 -15.60 -37.70
C ALA A 18 -25.49 -15.78 -38.41
N VAL A 19 -26.63 -15.55 -37.74
CA VAL A 19 -27.91 -15.29 -38.42
C VAL A 19 -28.78 -14.32 -37.60
N PHE A 20 -28.87 -13.11 -38.15
CA PHE A 20 -30.06 -12.28 -38.37
C PHE A 20 -31.09 -12.00 -37.24
N LEU A 21 -31.14 -10.69 -36.91
CA LEU A 21 -32.29 -9.81 -37.16
C LEU A 21 -33.52 -9.93 -36.25
N CYS A 22 -33.69 -8.93 -35.37
CA CYS A 22 -34.98 -8.32 -35.14
C CYS A 22 -34.80 -6.81 -34.92
N LEU A 23 -34.63 -6.06 -36.02
CA LEU A 23 -34.91 -4.62 -36.02
C LEU A 23 -36.41 -4.46 -35.79
N ARG A 24 -36.81 -4.08 -34.58
CA ARG A 24 -38.16 -3.52 -34.38
C ARG A 24 -38.11 -2.05 -34.75
N SER A 25 -38.50 -1.78 -36.00
CA SER A 25 -38.84 -0.45 -36.48
C SER A 25 -39.98 0.10 -35.63
N VAL A 26 -39.68 1.06 -34.75
CA VAL A 26 -40.71 1.85 -34.08
C VAL A 26 -41.14 2.93 -35.07
N THR A 27 -42.24 2.69 -35.76
CA THR A 27 -42.95 3.71 -36.54
C THR A 27 -43.60 4.69 -35.57
N PHE A 28 -42.97 5.84 -35.35
CA PHE A 28 -43.64 6.96 -34.67
C PHE A 28 -44.66 7.58 -35.64
N LEU A 29 -45.94 7.47 -35.27
CA LEU A 29 -46.99 8.27 -35.87
C LEU A 29 -46.75 9.73 -35.50
N ALA A 30 -46.49 10.56 -36.50
CA ALA A 30 -46.39 12.01 -36.32
C ALA A 30 -47.76 12.58 -35.93
N PRO A 31 -47.89 13.32 -34.81
CA PRO A 31 -49.11 14.05 -34.52
C PRO A 31 -49.22 15.26 -35.47
N THR A 32 -50.21 15.20 -36.35
CA THR A 32 -50.73 16.34 -37.11
C THR A 32 -51.49 17.26 -36.16
N ASN A 33 -50.79 18.17 -35.48
CA ASN A 33 -51.38 19.41 -35.01
C ASN A 33 -50.32 20.49 -34.79
N ARG A 34 -50.50 21.59 -35.52
CA ARG A 34 -49.61 22.76 -35.51
C ARG A 34 -49.88 23.58 -34.27
N ARG A 35 -49.17 23.33 -33.16
CA ARG A 35 -48.89 24.32 -32.11
C ARG A 35 -47.94 23.75 -31.06
N ALA A 36 -46.95 24.56 -30.71
CA ALA A 36 -46.05 24.47 -29.56
C ALA A 36 -44.88 23.47 -29.66
N VAL A 37 -43.79 23.99 -30.21
CA VAL A 37 -42.41 23.84 -29.75
C VAL A 37 -42.32 23.69 -28.23
N LEU A 38 -41.58 22.69 -27.73
CA LEU A 38 -40.51 22.89 -26.75
C LEU A 38 -39.67 21.60 -26.63
N ALA A 39 -38.41 21.74 -27.02
CA ALA A 39 -37.36 20.76 -26.80
C ALA A 39 -37.06 20.67 -25.29
N ALA A 40 -36.97 19.44 -24.77
CA ALA A 40 -36.31 19.17 -23.50
C ALA A 40 -35.32 18.03 -23.73
N ALA A 41 -34.16 18.37 -24.29
CA ALA A 41 -32.98 17.52 -24.20
C ALA A 41 -32.46 17.64 -22.75
N THR A 42 -32.85 16.69 -21.90
CA THR A 42 -32.20 16.54 -20.58
C THR A 42 -30.84 15.89 -20.79
N SER A 43 -29.81 16.72 -20.91
CA SER A 43 -28.43 16.27 -20.74
C SER A 43 -28.26 15.80 -19.30
N ALA A 44 -28.10 14.48 -19.11
CA ALA A 44 -27.64 13.94 -17.85
C ALA A 44 -26.21 14.47 -17.62
N LEU A 45 -26.08 15.48 -16.75
CA LEU A 45 -24.81 15.89 -16.19
C LEU A 45 -24.30 14.74 -15.32
N GLY A 46 -23.50 13.86 -15.91
CA GLY A 46 -22.71 12.88 -15.18
C GLY A 46 -21.70 13.62 -14.31
N VAL A 47 -22.01 13.77 -13.04
CA VAL A 47 -21.01 14.13 -12.03
C VAL A 47 -20.17 12.89 -11.81
N GLU A 48 -19.12 12.71 -12.60
CA GLU A 48 -18.09 11.72 -12.29
C GLU A 48 -17.40 12.17 -11.01
N SER A 49 -17.75 11.53 -9.88
CA SER A 49 -16.98 11.64 -8.65
C SER A 49 -15.56 11.17 -8.93
N ARG A 50 -14.66 12.12 -9.18
CA ARG A 50 -13.21 11.88 -9.18
C ARG A 50 -12.82 11.60 -7.74
N LEU A 51 -12.87 10.32 -7.34
CA LEU A 51 -12.17 9.88 -6.14
C LEU A 51 -10.69 10.16 -6.37
N ALA A 52 -10.13 11.11 -5.62
CA ALA A 52 -8.68 11.25 -5.58
C ALA A 52 -8.11 9.89 -5.12
N PRO A 53 -7.06 9.37 -5.78
CA PRO A 53 -6.46 8.12 -5.34
C PRO A 53 -6.04 8.28 -3.88
N ALA A 54 -6.51 7.39 -3.01
CA ALA A 54 -6.01 7.32 -1.65
C ALA A 54 -4.49 7.09 -1.73
N THR A 55 -3.71 7.98 -1.14
CA THR A 55 -2.26 7.84 -1.05
C THR A 55 -1.98 6.52 -0.33
N ALA A 56 -1.40 5.55 -1.06
CA ALA A 56 -1.07 4.26 -0.49
C ALA A 56 0.00 4.44 0.60
N PHE A 57 -0.14 3.74 1.73
CA PHE A 57 0.86 3.77 2.80
C PHE A 57 2.24 3.41 2.24
N GLY A 58 3.27 4.12 2.71
CA GLY A 58 4.64 3.87 2.30
C GLY A 58 4.96 4.47 0.93
N SER A 59 4.10 5.34 0.41
CA SER A 59 4.44 6.20 -0.73
C SER A 59 5.29 7.40 -0.30
N ASP A 60 5.17 7.83 0.96
CA ASP A 60 5.97 8.91 1.56
C ASP A 60 6.70 8.39 2.82
N PRO A 61 7.99 8.73 3.06
CA PRO A 61 8.66 8.43 4.33
C PRO A 61 7.89 8.91 5.56
N ALA A 62 7.14 10.01 5.44
CA ALA A 62 6.34 10.59 6.50
C ALA A 62 5.21 9.66 6.98
N ASP A 63 4.76 8.71 6.15
CA ASP A 63 3.77 7.69 6.55
C ASP A 63 4.28 6.86 7.74
N TRP A 64 5.60 6.68 7.84
CA TRP A 64 6.27 5.94 8.89
C TRP A 64 6.61 6.78 10.12
N PHE A 65 6.36 8.09 10.10
CA PHE A 65 6.72 8.94 11.22
C PHE A 65 5.85 8.69 12.44
N GLY A 66 6.44 8.97 13.61
CA GLY A 66 5.75 8.88 14.87
C GLY A 66 6.54 8.15 15.95
N TYR A 67 5.83 7.79 17.00
CA TYR A 67 6.36 7.11 18.17
C TYR A 67 5.88 5.66 18.19
N TYR A 68 6.78 4.76 18.61
CA TYR A 68 6.54 3.34 18.59
C TYR A 68 6.89 2.68 19.93
N ARG A 69 6.05 1.75 20.36
CA ARG A 69 6.32 0.86 21.49
C ARG A 69 6.94 -0.42 20.96
N ASP A 70 8.16 -0.70 21.41
CA ASP A 70 8.88 -1.94 21.16
C ASP A 70 8.74 -2.83 22.41
N PRO A 71 7.99 -3.96 22.35
CA PRO A 71 7.75 -4.81 23.51
C PRO A 71 9.02 -5.46 24.05
N ASN A 72 10.07 -5.62 23.22
CA ASN A 72 11.37 -6.11 23.67
C ASN A 72 12.15 -5.07 24.50
N HIS A 73 11.72 -3.80 24.49
CA HIS A 73 12.32 -2.73 25.28
C HIS A 73 11.23 -1.90 25.99
N PRO A 74 10.59 -2.44 27.05
CA PRO A 74 9.48 -1.80 27.73
C PRO A 74 9.77 -0.37 28.18
N GLY A 75 8.90 0.57 27.79
CA GLY A 75 9.04 2.02 28.05
C GLY A 75 10.08 2.75 27.22
N CYS A 76 10.93 2.06 26.48
CA CYS A 76 11.91 2.67 25.62
C CYS A 76 11.30 2.97 24.25
N THR A 77 10.71 4.15 24.13
CA THR A 77 10.03 4.57 22.90
C THR A 77 11.01 4.67 21.72
N ARG A 78 10.59 4.23 20.54
CA ARG A 78 11.28 4.51 19.27
C ARG A 78 10.62 5.70 18.59
N LYS A 79 11.39 6.53 17.90
CA LYS A 79 10.88 7.66 17.13
C LYS A 79 11.40 7.60 15.71
N ILE A 80 10.51 7.73 14.73
CA ILE A 80 10.85 7.87 13.32
C ILE A 80 10.48 9.28 12.87
N GLN A 81 11.43 9.97 12.25
CA GLN A 81 11.30 11.34 11.76
C GLN A 81 12.37 11.64 10.70
N TYR A 82 12.37 12.83 10.12
CA TYR A 82 13.56 13.38 9.47
C TYR A 82 14.60 13.82 10.49
N ASP A 83 15.88 13.64 10.16
CA ASP A 83 16.95 14.34 10.88
C ASP A 83 17.10 15.78 10.35
N ASP A 84 18.01 16.54 10.96
CA ASP A 84 18.21 17.95 10.63
C ASP A 84 18.78 18.18 9.21
N THR A 85 19.25 17.12 8.55
CA THR A 85 19.81 17.13 7.19
C THR A 85 18.83 16.65 6.12
N GLY A 86 17.64 16.19 6.52
CA GLY A 86 16.58 15.72 5.62
C GLY A 86 16.38 14.20 5.45
N PRO A 87 17.35 13.28 5.64
CA PRO A 87 17.07 11.85 5.61
C PRO A 87 16.21 11.40 6.80
N MET A 88 15.45 10.33 6.58
CA MET A 88 14.72 9.65 7.66
C MET A 88 15.70 9.00 8.63
N VAL A 89 15.42 9.13 9.92
CA VAL A 89 16.19 8.61 11.03
C VAL A 89 15.26 7.94 12.03
N ILE A 90 15.77 6.89 12.67
CA ILE A 90 15.11 6.21 13.78
C ILE A 90 15.94 6.43 15.02
N PHE A 91 15.34 7.05 16.02
CA PHE A 91 15.92 7.21 17.36
C PHE A 91 15.37 6.15 18.30
N GLY A 92 16.23 5.66 19.18
CA GLY A 92 15.84 4.81 20.29
C GLY A 92 16.80 4.90 21.45
N THR A 93 16.36 4.35 22.55
CA THR A 93 17.16 4.14 23.76
C THR A 93 16.96 2.69 24.17
N ASP A 94 17.99 1.98 24.59
CA ASP A 94 17.83 0.65 25.18
C ASP A 94 18.22 0.74 26.66
N GLY A 95 17.29 0.36 27.54
CA GLY A 95 17.50 0.19 28.99
C GLY A 95 17.44 -1.29 29.39
N ASN A 96 17.98 -1.64 30.55
CA ASN A 96 17.93 -2.99 31.11
C ASN A 96 17.31 -2.97 32.52
N PRO A 97 16.12 -3.57 32.76
CA PRO A 97 15.33 -4.42 31.87
C PRO A 97 14.45 -3.66 30.84
N GLY A 98 14.51 -2.33 30.86
CA GLY A 98 13.74 -1.42 30.02
C GLY A 98 13.93 0.01 30.51
N CYS A 99 13.09 0.93 30.04
CA CYS A 99 13.10 2.34 30.45
C CYS A 99 12.00 2.67 31.47
N LEU A 100 11.22 1.67 31.91
CA LEU A 100 10.29 1.79 33.03
C LEU A 100 10.98 1.22 34.28
N GLY A 101 11.46 2.09 35.16
CA GLY A 101 12.15 1.69 36.40
C GLY A 101 12.61 2.90 37.22
N ASP A 102 12.87 2.68 38.50
CA ASP A 102 13.36 3.62 39.51
C ASP A 102 14.83 4.07 39.30
N GLY A 103 15.46 3.67 38.20
CA GLY A 103 16.83 4.02 37.87
C GLY A 103 17.58 2.93 37.10
N SER A 104 16.94 2.28 36.10
CA SER A 104 17.60 1.28 35.27
C SER A 104 18.79 1.88 34.52
N LYS A 105 19.98 1.59 35.05
CA LYS A 105 21.28 2.05 34.56
C LYS A 105 21.57 1.44 33.18
N ILE A 106 22.17 2.29 32.35
CA ILE A 106 22.46 2.14 30.91
C ILE A 106 21.23 2.42 30.03
N THR A 107 20.98 3.70 29.79
CA THR A 107 20.18 4.20 28.66
C THR A 107 21.12 4.50 27.50
N LYS A 108 21.42 3.50 26.66
CA LYS A 108 22.25 3.76 25.48
C LYS A 108 21.36 4.31 24.37
N ASN A 109 21.49 5.61 24.10
CA ASN A 109 20.85 6.22 22.94
C ASN A 109 21.50 5.69 21.66
N TRP A 110 20.69 5.46 20.65
CA TRP A 110 21.13 5.05 19.34
C TRP A 110 20.28 5.72 18.26
N ARG A 111 20.87 5.84 17.09
CA ARG A 111 20.17 6.24 15.88
C ARG A 111 20.60 5.37 14.70
N ILE A 112 19.68 5.08 13.80
CA ILE A 112 19.95 4.35 12.56
C ILE A 112 19.24 5.05 11.40
N TYR A 113 19.77 4.84 10.20
CA TYR A 113 19.23 5.38 8.96
C TYR A 113 18.64 4.21 8.17
N PRO A 114 17.31 4.03 8.18
CA PRO A 114 16.69 2.95 7.43
C PRO A 114 16.75 3.22 5.93
N THR A 115 16.71 2.15 5.15
CA THR A 115 16.50 2.24 3.70
C THR A 115 15.00 2.11 3.41
N PHE A 116 14.45 3.13 2.75
CA PHE A 116 13.05 3.19 2.36
C PHE A 116 12.93 3.25 0.83
N THR A 117 11.94 2.55 0.30
CA THR A 117 11.59 2.56 -1.12
C THR A 117 10.19 3.16 -1.27
N PRO A 118 10.01 4.27 -1.98
CA PRO A 118 8.69 4.85 -2.22
C PRO A 118 7.72 3.83 -2.84
N GLY A 119 6.51 3.78 -2.30
CA GLY A 119 5.45 2.84 -2.68
C GLY A 119 5.55 1.47 -1.99
N SER A 120 6.49 1.29 -1.06
CA SER A 120 6.70 0.05 -0.32
C SER A 120 6.05 0.10 1.06
N ASP A 121 5.35 -0.98 1.43
CA ASP A 121 4.89 -1.24 2.81
C ASP A 121 6.01 -1.74 3.73
N SER A 122 7.24 -1.82 3.22
CA SER A 122 8.40 -2.40 3.87
C SER A 122 9.58 -1.43 3.91
N MET A 123 10.35 -1.48 4.99
CA MET A 123 11.55 -0.69 5.22
C MET A 123 12.68 -1.58 5.75
N VAL A 124 13.93 -1.30 5.37
CA VAL A 124 15.09 -2.09 5.81
C VAL A 124 15.83 -1.33 6.92
N PHE A 125 16.06 -2.03 8.03
CA PHE A 125 16.66 -1.53 9.26
C PHE A 125 18.03 -2.17 9.46
N ASP A 126 19.04 -1.36 9.77
CA ASP A 126 20.36 -1.84 10.16
C ASP A 126 20.63 -1.50 11.63
N PHE A 127 20.57 -2.50 12.51
CA PHE A 127 20.82 -2.35 13.95
C PHE A 127 22.28 -2.64 14.34
N SER A 128 23.19 -2.80 13.38
CA SER A 128 24.60 -3.13 13.66
C SER A 128 25.29 -2.10 14.57
N SER A 129 24.94 -0.81 14.46
CA SER A 129 25.49 0.27 15.30
C SER A 129 25.17 0.12 16.80
N LYS A 130 24.12 -0.64 17.14
CA LYS A 130 23.78 -1.01 18.53
C LYS A 130 24.22 -2.42 18.92
N GLY A 131 24.84 -3.17 18.00
CA GLY A 131 25.22 -4.58 18.19
C GLY A 131 24.14 -5.60 17.77
N GLY A 132 23.11 -5.16 17.06
CA GLY A 132 22.04 -6.02 16.54
C GLY A 132 22.30 -6.49 15.10
N PRO A 133 21.33 -7.23 14.51
CA PRO A 133 21.41 -7.66 13.11
C PRO A 133 21.30 -6.48 12.14
N ALA A 134 21.98 -6.60 11.00
CA ALA A 134 21.81 -5.71 9.85
C ALA A 134 20.70 -6.23 8.91
N ASN A 135 20.23 -5.38 8.01
CA ASN A 135 19.31 -5.73 6.91
C ASN A 135 18.00 -6.40 7.35
N VAL A 136 17.43 -5.98 8.48
CA VAL A 136 16.14 -6.49 8.96
C VAL A 136 15.01 -5.79 8.22
N THR A 137 14.13 -6.54 7.57
CA THR A 137 12.96 -5.95 6.89
C THR A 137 11.80 -5.83 7.87
N GLY A 138 11.38 -4.60 8.17
CA GLY A 138 10.15 -4.31 8.91
C GLY A 138 9.00 -4.02 7.95
N LYS A 139 7.85 -4.64 8.16
CA LYS A 139 6.64 -4.47 7.33
C LYS A 139 5.54 -3.74 8.08
N TRP A 140 4.85 -2.85 7.39
CA TRP A 140 3.69 -2.18 7.93
C TRP A 140 2.46 -3.11 7.94
N ASP A 141 1.77 -3.20 9.08
CA ASP A 141 0.57 -4.02 9.23
C ASP A 141 -0.74 -3.22 9.38
N GLY A 142 -0.68 -1.90 9.17
CA GLY A 142 -1.78 -0.97 9.41
C GLY A 142 -1.70 -0.24 10.75
N THR A 143 -1.02 -0.82 11.74
CA THR A 143 -0.93 -0.27 13.11
C THR A 143 0.49 -0.14 13.63
N GLY A 144 1.46 -0.77 12.98
CA GLY A 144 2.85 -0.74 13.37
C GLY A 144 3.76 -1.48 12.40
N ILE A 145 4.99 -1.72 12.85
CA ILE A 145 6.07 -2.34 12.09
C ILE A 145 6.30 -3.74 12.63
N VAL A 146 6.06 -4.76 11.82
CA VAL A 146 6.27 -6.17 12.16
C VAL A 146 7.61 -6.62 11.60
N PHE A 147 8.43 -7.22 12.45
CA PHE A 147 9.73 -7.77 12.09
C PHE A 147 9.68 -9.29 11.90
N PRO A 148 10.69 -9.90 11.24
CA PRO A 148 10.69 -11.33 10.93
C PRO A 148 10.75 -12.24 12.16
N ASP A 149 11.21 -11.73 13.30
CA ASP A 149 11.25 -12.43 14.58
C ASP A 149 9.90 -12.43 15.32
N GLY A 150 8.87 -11.82 14.73
CA GLY A 150 7.55 -11.64 15.34
C GLY A 150 7.46 -10.44 16.27
N ASN A 151 8.54 -9.69 16.49
CA ASN A 151 8.47 -8.44 17.22
C ASN A 151 7.63 -7.42 16.44
N LYS A 152 6.78 -6.68 17.14
CA LYS A 152 5.95 -5.63 16.54
C LYS A 152 6.13 -4.32 17.28
N TRP A 153 6.60 -3.32 16.55
CA TRP A 153 6.62 -1.94 17.01
C TRP A 153 5.28 -1.29 16.76
N THR A 154 4.49 -1.10 17.81
CA THR A 154 3.14 -0.53 17.69
C THR A 154 3.20 0.99 17.71
N ARG A 155 2.65 1.64 16.67
CA ARG A 155 2.60 3.11 16.59
C ARG A 155 1.61 3.65 17.63
N PHE A 156 1.94 4.79 18.24
CA PHE A 156 1.03 5.50 19.14
C PHE A 156 1.12 7.02 18.97
N ILE A 157 0.04 7.70 19.37
CA ILE A 157 -0.03 9.16 19.45
C ILE A 157 0.49 9.57 20.83
N ARG A 158 1.36 10.58 20.88
CA ARG A 158 1.91 11.12 22.12
C ARG A 158 1.05 12.26 22.64
#